data_AF-A0A3D4UEH9-F1
#
_entry.id   AF-A0A3D4UEH9-F1
#
_cell.length_a   1.000
_cell.length_b   1.000
_cell.length_c   1.000
_cell.angle_alpha   90.00
_cell.angle_beta   90.00
_cell.angle_gamma   90.00
#
_symmetry.space_group_name_H-M   'P 1'
#
loop_
_entity.id
_entity.type
_entity.pdbx_description
1 polymer ?
#
loop_
_entity_poly.entity_id
_entity_poly.type
_entity_poly.pdbx_seq_one_letter_code
_entity_poly.pdbx_strand_id
1 'polypeptide(L)' 'MEEKMMLTSDEALAAMHRFLEMYWERGSSEEIAMLLGSLSIQPDGKCADPALWNDWMQCVQEIAGRNKRD' A
#
# COMPACT_ATOMS: atom_id res chain seq x y z
N MET A 1 1.01 -27.12 -1.87
CA MET A 1 1.07 -26.34 -0.63
C MET A 1 0.96 -24.89 -1.03
N GLU A 2 0.10 -24.13 -0.39
CA GLU A 2 -0.02 -22.70 -0.66
C GLU A 2 1.12 -22.00 0.08
N GLU A 3 2.04 -21.37 -0.65
CA GLU A 3 3.14 -20.62 -0.04
C GLU A 3 2.58 -19.34 0.58
N LYS A 4 2.73 -19.22 1.90
CA LYS A 4 2.35 -18.01 2.61
C LYS A 4 3.46 -16.97 2.44
N MET A 5 3.25 -16.03 1.52
CA MET A 5 4.09 -14.84 1.41
C MET A 5 3.83 -13.92 2.62
N MET A 6 4.89 -13.55 3.34
CA MET A 6 4.84 -12.54 4.39
C MET A 6 5.50 -11.27 3.87
N LEU A 7 4.78 -10.17 3.92
CA LEU A 7 5.26 -8.84 3.54
C LEU A 7 5.38 -7.98 4.79
N THR A 8 6.41 -7.15 4.85
CA THR A 8 6.47 -6.00 5.75
C THR A 8 5.42 -4.96 5.35
N SER A 9 5.12 -3.99 6.25
CA SER A 9 4.22 -2.87 5.94
C SER A 9 4.64 -2.11 4.68
N ASP A 10 5.93 -1.99 4.47
CA ASP A 10 6.53 -1.17 3.42
C ASP A 10 6.49 -1.93 2.08
N GLU A 11 6.78 -3.24 2.11
CA GLU A 11 6.60 -4.12 0.95
C GLU A 11 5.13 -4.24 0.53
N ALA A 12 4.21 -4.27 1.50
CA ALA A 12 2.78 -4.26 1.22
C ALA A 12 2.33 -2.91 0.60
N LEU A 13 2.92 -1.78 1.02
CA LEU A 13 2.65 -0.48 0.38
C LEU A 13 3.15 -0.50 -1.06
N ALA A 14 4.37 -0.99 -1.29
CA ALA A 14 4.96 -1.09 -2.61
C ALA A 14 4.13 -2.00 -3.54
N ALA A 15 3.61 -3.11 -3.03
CA ALA A 15 2.71 -3.99 -3.77
C ALA A 15 1.40 -3.27 -4.15
N MET A 16 0.80 -2.53 -3.22
CA MET A 16 -0.41 -1.74 -3.46
C MET A 16 -0.18 -0.63 -4.49
N HIS A 17 0.92 0.13 -4.35
CA HIS A 17 1.32 1.16 -5.30
C HIS A 17 1.50 0.57 -6.71
N ARG A 18 2.24 -0.54 -6.84
CA ARG A 18 2.46 -1.19 -8.13
C ARG A 18 1.15 -1.69 -8.76
N PHE A 19 0.23 -2.20 -7.95
CA PHE A 19 -1.09 -2.62 -8.43
C PHE A 19 -1.89 -1.43 -9.00
N LEU A 20 -1.87 -0.28 -8.32
CA LEU A 20 -2.54 0.93 -8.80
C LEU A 20 -1.92 1.48 -10.09
N GLU A 21 -0.59 1.46 -10.22
CA GLU A 21 0.10 1.82 -11.46
C GLU A 21 -0.36 0.93 -12.63
N MET A 22 -0.36 -0.39 -12.43
CA MET A 22 -0.80 -1.34 -13.45
C MET A 22 -2.28 -1.15 -13.83
N TYR A 23 -3.11 -0.69 -12.90
CA TYR A 23 -4.51 -0.36 -13.18
C TYR A 23 -4.62 0.93 -13.98
N TRP A 24 -3.88 1.97 -13.59
CA TRP A 24 -3.85 3.26 -14.29
C TRP A 24 -3.34 3.11 -15.73
N GLU A 25 -2.29 2.32 -15.96
CA GLU A 25 -1.73 2.01 -17.28
C GLU A 25 -2.78 1.41 -18.25
N ARG A 26 -3.87 0.81 -17.76
CA ARG A 26 -4.90 0.15 -18.58
C ARG A 26 -6.02 1.09 -19.04
N GLY A 27 -6.25 2.21 -18.35
CA GLY A 27 -7.46 2.99 -18.54
C GLY A 27 -7.43 4.44 -18.07
N SER A 28 -6.27 4.96 -17.66
CA SER A 28 -6.02 6.36 -17.32
C SER A 28 -7.13 7.01 -16.48
N SER A 29 -7.24 6.60 -15.21
CA SER A 29 -8.08 7.29 -14.22
C SER A 29 -7.33 8.45 -13.58
N GLU A 30 -7.87 9.67 -13.66
CA GLU A 30 -7.28 10.88 -13.06
C GLU A 30 -7.22 10.79 -11.53
N GLU A 31 -8.23 10.21 -10.89
CA GLU A 31 -8.25 9.97 -9.44
C GLU A 31 -7.12 9.04 -9.01
N ILE A 32 -6.87 7.97 -9.77
CA ILE A 32 -5.76 7.05 -9.49
C ILE A 32 -4.41 7.73 -9.75
N ALA A 33 -4.30 8.57 -10.79
CA ALA A 33 -3.08 9.33 -11.05
C ALA A 33 -2.74 10.27 -9.89
N MET A 34 -3.74 11.00 -9.36
CA MET A 34 -3.57 11.86 -8.19
C MET A 34 -3.18 11.06 -6.96
N LEU A 35 -3.85 9.93 -6.71
CA LEU A 35 -3.53 9.05 -5.58
C LEU A 35 -2.11 8.49 -5.67
N LEU A 36 -1.67 8.03 -6.85
CA LEU A 36 -0.29 7.58 -7.09
C LEU A 36 0.72 8.69 -6.80
N GLY A 37 0.43 9.93 -7.21
CA GLY A 37 1.25 11.09 -6.87
C GLY A 37 1.38 11.31 -5.36
N SER A 38 0.26 11.23 -4.64
CA SER A 38 0.24 11.37 -3.18
C SER A 38 0.89 10.20 -2.45
N LEU A 39 0.84 8.99 -3.02
CA LEU A 39 1.45 7.77 -2.49
C LEU A 39 2.93 7.60 -2.85
N SER A 40 3.56 8.60 -3.47
CA SER A 40 4.95 8.54 -3.90
C SER A 40 5.86 8.00 -2.79
N ILE A 41 6.54 6.89 -3.08
CA ILE A 41 7.34 6.16 -2.10
C ILE A 41 8.72 6.80 -2.00
N GLN A 42 9.11 7.16 -0.78
CA GLN A 42 10.42 7.71 -0.45
C GLN A 42 11.50 6.61 -0.38
N PRO A 43 12.80 6.98 -0.41
CA PRO A 43 13.90 6.01 -0.28
C PRO A 43 13.86 5.14 0.99
N ASP A 44 13.13 5.58 2.04
CA ASP A 44 12.95 4.83 3.28
C ASP A 44 11.76 3.84 3.23
N GLY A 45 11.08 3.70 2.08
CA GLY A 45 9.98 2.77 1.86
C GLY A 45 8.60 3.30 2.25
N LYS A 46 8.50 4.53 2.78
CA LYS A 46 7.22 5.12 3.20
C LYS A 46 6.61 6.01 2.13
N CYS A 47 5.29 6.17 2.19
CA CYS A 47 4.58 7.19 1.43
C CYS A 47 5.05 8.61 1.85
N ALA A 48 5.16 9.52 0.88
CA ALA A 48 5.61 10.88 1.13
C ALA A 48 4.64 11.74 1.95
N ASP A 49 3.35 11.43 1.92
CA ASP A 49 2.32 12.08 2.73
C ASP A 49 2.18 11.37 4.10
N PRO A 50 2.45 12.06 5.23
CA PRO A 50 2.33 11.46 6.56
C PRO A 50 0.92 11.04 6.97
N ALA A 51 -0.12 11.72 6.47
CA ALA A 51 -1.50 11.34 6.76
C ALA A 51 -1.87 10.04 6.04
N LEU A 52 -1.53 9.93 4.75
CA LEU A 52 -1.74 8.71 3.99
C LEU A 52 -0.90 7.54 4.53
N TRP A 53 0.32 7.80 5.02
CA TRP A 53 1.11 6.78 5.69
C TRP A 53 0.43 6.24 6.96
N ASN A 54 -0.15 7.13 7.78
CA ASN A 54 -0.89 6.72 8.97
C ASN A 54 -2.13 5.89 8.61
N ASP A 55 -2.88 6.30 7.59
CA ASP A 55 -4.05 5.57 7.10
C ASP A 55 -3.65 4.17 6.59
N TRP A 56 -2.55 4.08 5.83
CA TRP A 56 -1.99 2.82 5.38
C TRP A 56 -1.62 1.90 6.56
N MET A 57 -0.93 2.43 7.58
CA MET A 57 -0.55 1.65 8.75
C MET A 57 -1.77 1.16 9.55
N GLN A 58 -2.85 1.96 9.63
CA GLN A 58 -4.11 1.51 10.22
C GLN A 58 -4.68 0.31 9.44
N CYS A 59 -4.76 0.40 8.10
CA CYS A 59 -5.23 -0.70 7.27
C CYS A 59 -4.38 -1.96 7.46
N VAL A 60 -3.05 -1.84 7.46
CA VAL A 60 -2.14 -2.98 7.69
C VAL A 60 -2.37 -3.59 9.06
N GLN A 61 -2.51 -2.77 10.11
CA GLN A 61 -2.75 -3.25 11.47
C GLN A 61 -4.10 -3.95 11.61
N GLU A 62 -5.16 -3.45 10.98
CA GLU A 62 -6.48 -4.10 10.99
C GLU A 62 -6.46 -5.48 10.33
N ILE A 63 -5.76 -5.62 9.21
CA ILE A 63 -5.69 -6.86 8.44
C ILE A 63 -4.71 -7.85 9.07
N ALA A 64 -3.51 -7.40 9.43
CA ALA A 64 -2.51 -8.22 10.13
C ALA A 64 -2.95 -8.59 11.56
N GLY A 65 -3.77 -7.74 12.19
CA GLY A 65 -4.38 -7.89 13.52
C GLY A 65 -5.37 -9.05 13.63
N ARG A 66 -5.67 -9.79 12.55
CA ARG A 66 -6.36 -11.08 12.63
C ARG A 66 -5.57 -12.19 13.33
N ASN A 67 -4.35 -11.92 13.81
CA ASN A 67 -3.56 -12.83 14.66
C ASN A 67 -3.54 -12.48 16.16
N LYS A 68 -4.30 -11.47 16.62
CA LYS A 68 -4.52 -11.21 18.05
C LYS A 68 -5.97 -10.86 18.31
N ARG A 69 -6.80 -11.90 18.43
CA ARG A 69 -8.01 -11.87 19.25
C ARG A 69 -7.87 -13.05 20.20
N ASP A 70 -7.43 -12.73 21.42
CA ASP A 70 -7.57 -13.60 22.58
C ASP A 70 -9.06 -13.85 22.88
#